data_AF-A0AAW3PM90-F1
#
_entry.id   AF-A0AAW3PM90-F1
#
_cell.length_a   1.000
_cell.length_b   1.000
_cell.length_c   1.000
_cell.angle_alpha   90.00
_cell.angle_beta   90.00
_cell.angle_gamma   90.00
#
_symmetry.space_group_name_H-M   'P 1'
#
loop_
_entity.id
_entity.type
_entity.pdbx_description
1 polymer ?
#
loop_
_entity_poly.entity_id
_entity_poly.type
_entity_poly.pdbx_seq_one_letter_code
_entity_poly.pdbx_strand_id
1 'polypeptide(L)'
;MADDGFDAARCWRCALSCLLLAALLGMPWMSARADTCSVTPPVPSFGQVSPITQQAYTTNSTMIVSCTWDILSLNTGVLVCVNLGGTSPRYLTSGANQMQYDLYQDSGYSQPWGAVSTGTTPISVSLTKPLLGTSASTNVTIYGRIAANQPTVPTVNNASTVYAQSFSGNQAAYSYSFSLLGVLPTPCASQSTAGTMSFTATATVINNCIISATGVAFPASGVLASALTASGSISARCTNGDAFQIALNGGASGNVTARTMQRTGGGSVSYQLYRDSAFTQPWGDGTGGTTMATGTGSGFAQAITIYGRVPAQTTPASGNYSDTITATISF
;
A
#
# COMPACT_ATOMS: atom_id res chain seq x y z
N MET A 1 -80.56 -27.28 33.54
CA MET A 1 -79.95 -28.18 32.54
C MET A 1 -79.74 -27.39 31.26
N ALA A 2 -78.76 -26.50 31.24
CA ALA A 2 -78.32 -25.76 30.05
C ALA A 2 -77.04 -25.00 30.44
N ASP A 3 -75.90 -25.68 30.59
CA ASP A 3 -74.60 -25.00 30.73
C ASP A 3 -73.39 -25.84 30.27
N ASP A 4 -73.50 -27.17 30.14
CA ASP A 4 -72.34 -28.00 29.76
C ASP A 4 -71.99 -28.01 28.26
N GLY A 5 -72.82 -27.39 27.41
CA GLY A 5 -72.63 -27.40 25.94
C GLY A 5 -71.69 -26.29 25.42
N PHE A 6 -71.52 -25.20 26.17
CA PHE A 6 -70.76 -24.03 25.71
C PHE A 6 -69.25 -24.14 25.96
N ASP A 7 -68.83 -24.87 26.99
CA ASP A 7 -67.41 -25.03 27.32
C ASP A 7 -66.66 -26.01 26.39
N ALA A 8 -67.34 -27.06 25.91
CA ALA A 8 -66.75 -28.01 24.97
C ALA A 8 -66.41 -27.35 23.63
N ALA A 9 -67.30 -26.50 23.10
CA ALA A 9 -67.09 -25.79 21.84
C ALA A 9 -65.95 -24.74 21.92
N ARG A 10 -65.78 -24.11 23.09
CA ARG A 10 -64.73 -23.11 23.34
C ARG A 10 -63.36 -23.77 23.51
N CYS A 11 -63.31 -24.91 24.18
CA CYS A 11 -62.09 -25.72 24.32
C CYS A 11 -61.61 -26.26 22.96
N TRP A 12 -62.54 -26.71 22.10
CA TRP A 12 -62.22 -27.21 20.77
C TRP A 12 -61.70 -26.11 19.83
N ARG A 13 -62.27 -24.90 19.91
CA ARG A 13 -61.78 -23.72 19.16
C ARG A 13 -60.38 -23.28 19.59
N CYS A 14 -60.07 -23.31 20.88
CA CYS A 14 -58.72 -23.04 21.37
C CYS A 14 -57.73 -24.12 20.92
N ALA A 15 -58.10 -25.41 21.00
CA ALA A 15 -57.26 -26.51 20.56
C ALA A 15 -56.96 -26.45 19.04
N LEU A 16 -57.97 -26.14 18.22
CA LEU A 16 -57.80 -25.94 16.77
C LEU A 16 -56.88 -24.75 16.46
N SER A 17 -57.02 -23.66 17.22
CA SER A 17 -56.20 -22.45 17.06
C SER A 17 -54.74 -22.70 17.45
N CYS A 18 -54.49 -23.45 18.53
CA CYS A 18 -53.14 -23.84 18.94
C CYS A 18 -52.49 -24.83 17.95
N LEU A 19 -53.25 -25.77 17.37
CA LEU A 19 -52.78 -26.68 16.33
C LEU A 19 -52.42 -25.94 15.03
N LEU A 20 -53.22 -24.96 14.62
CA LEU A 20 -52.92 -24.11 13.46
C LEU A 20 -51.68 -23.23 13.68
N LEU A 21 -51.49 -22.67 14.89
CA LEU A 21 -50.32 -21.87 15.24
C LEU A 21 -49.04 -22.72 15.29
N ALA A 22 -49.12 -23.94 15.85
CA ALA A 22 -48.01 -24.89 15.87
C ALA A 22 -47.64 -25.39 14.47
N ALA A 23 -48.62 -25.58 13.59
CA ALA A 23 -48.37 -25.93 12.18
C ALA A 23 -47.68 -24.77 11.41
N LEU A 24 -48.07 -23.52 11.66
CA LEU A 24 -47.42 -22.33 11.07
C LEU A 24 -45.98 -22.11 11.58
N LEU A 25 -45.71 -22.43 12.85
CA LEU A 25 -44.38 -22.32 13.45
C LEU A 25 -43.47 -23.53 13.15
N GLY A 26 -44.05 -24.67 12.78
CA GLY A 26 -43.34 -25.91 12.44
C GLY A 26 -43.06 -26.13 10.95
N MET A 27 -43.53 -25.24 10.07
CA MET A 27 -43.13 -25.28 8.66
C MET A 27 -41.64 -24.90 8.56
N PRO A 28 -40.80 -25.73 7.92
CA PRO A 28 -39.43 -25.31 7.61
C PRO A 28 -39.52 -24.04 6.78
N TRP A 29 -38.84 -22.98 7.22
CA TRP A 29 -38.82 -21.69 6.53
C TRP A 29 -38.30 -21.91 5.11
N MET A 30 -39.21 -22.12 4.15
CA MET A 30 -38.87 -22.13 2.74
C MET A 30 -38.25 -20.77 2.44
N SER A 31 -37.01 -20.76 1.94
CA SER A 31 -36.38 -19.54 1.46
C SER A 31 -37.36 -18.84 0.52
N ALA A 32 -37.71 -17.59 0.83
CA ALA A 32 -38.57 -16.79 -0.03
C ALA A 32 -37.92 -16.76 -1.43
N ARG A 33 -38.60 -17.32 -2.44
CA ARG A 33 -38.09 -17.32 -3.81
C ARG A 33 -38.30 -15.94 -4.39
N ALA A 34 -37.20 -15.21 -4.60
CA ALA A 34 -37.20 -13.88 -5.18
C ALA A 34 -35.99 -13.74 -6.09
N ASP A 35 -36.06 -12.80 -7.03
CA ASP A 35 -34.90 -12.40 -7.81
C ASP A 35 -33.87 -11.76 -6.86
N THR A 36 -32.60 -12.17 -6.94
CA THR A 36 -31.55 -11.70 -6.04
C THR A 36 -30.25 -11.42 -6.76
N CYS A 37 -29.46 -10.49 -6.24
CA CYS A 37 -28.07 -10.32 -6.64
C CYS A 37 -27.15 -10.37 -5.42
N SER A 38 -25.91 -10.77 -5.67
CA SER A 38 -24.82 -10.78 -4.70
C SER A 38 -23.55 -10.23 -5.33
N VAL A 39 -22.66 -9.68 -4.49
CA VAL A 39 -21.37 -9.12 -4.90
C VAL A 39 -20.29 -9.73 -4.02
N THR A 40 -19.26 -10.31 -4.63
CA THR A 40 -18.10 -10.82 -3.88
C THR A 40 -17.16 -9.68 -3.51
N PRO A 41 -16.57 -9.65 -2.30
CA PRO A 41 -15.64 -8.59 -1.92
C PRO A 41 -14.35 -8.61 -2.76
N PRO A 42 -13.85 -7.45 -3.24
CA PRO A 42 -12.51 -7.35 -3.84
C PRO A 42 -11.41 -7.39 -2.76
N VAL A 43 -10.17 -7.73 -3.11
CA VAL A 43 -9.02 -7.76 -2.20
C VAL A 43 -7.84 -6.96 -2.81
N PRO A 44 -7.92 -5.62 -2.87
CA PRO A 44 -6.85 -4.81 -3.44
C PRO A 44 -5.60 -4.83 -2.54
N SER A 45 -4.47 -5.27 -3.10
CA SER A 45 -3.18 -5.29 -2.40
C SER A 45 -2.08 -4.67 -3.26
N PHE A 46 -1.48 -3.58 -2.77
CA PHE A 46 -0.38 -2.89 -3.44
C PHE A 46 0.98 -3.59 -3.26
N GLY A 47 1.04 -4.68 -2.50
CA GLY A 47 2.28 -5.39 -2.21
C GLY A 47 3.28 -4.53 -1.43
N GLN A 48 4.55 -4.65 -1.78
CA GLN A 48 5.64 -3.87 -1.18
C GLN A 48 5.77 -2.50 -1.86
N VAL A 49 5.77 -1.44 -1.07
CA VAL A 49 5.86 -0.06 -1.53
C VAL A 49 7.01 0.66 -0.85
N SER A 50 7.76 1.47 -1.61
CA SER A 50 8.86 2.28 -1.11
C SER A 50 8.55 3.75 -1.36
N PRO A 51 8.11 4.51 -0.33
CA PRO A 51 7.68 5.90 -0.47
C PRO A 51 8.77 6.84 -1.01
N ILE A 52 10.04 6.49 -0.81
CA ILE A 52 11.20 7.26 -1.25
C ILE A 52 11.45 7.20 -2.77
N THR A 53 10.81 6.27 -3.49
CA THR A 53 10.86 6.24 -4.97
C THR A 53 10.05 7.38 -5.60
N GLN A 54 9.13 7.98 -4.83
CA GLN A 54 8.21 9.03 -5.24
C GLN A 54 7.26 8.63 -6.38
N GLN A 55 7.25 7.36 -6.79
CA GLN A 55 6.37 6.86 -7.82
C GLN A 55 4.99 6.53 -7.24
N ALA A 56 3.97 6.53 -8.11
CA ALA A 56 2.68 5.95 -7.76
C ALA A 56 2.78 4.42 -7.81
N TYR A 57 2.07 3.73 -6.91
CA TYR A 57 1.91 2.28 -6.95
C TYR A 57 0.48 1.94 -7.35
N THR A 58 0.31 0.88 -8.13
CA THR A 58 -1.01 0.49 -8.65
C THR A 58 -1.28 -0.99 -8.39
N THR A 59 -2.55 -1.35 -8.27
CA THR A 59 -3.01 -2.73 -8.15
C THR A 59 -4.36 -2.86 -8.82
N ASN A 60 -4.68 -4.06 -9.30
CA ASN A 60 -6.03 -4.38 -9.76
C ASN A 60 -6.60 -5.46 -8.85
N SER A 61 -7.91 -5.40 -8.61
CA SER A 61 -8.65 -6.46 -7.91
C SER A 61 -9.96 -6.69 -8.65
N THR A 62 -10.49 -7.90 -8.58
CA THR A 62 -11.78 -8.22 -9.21
C THR A 62 -12.84 -8.47 -8.14
N MET A 63 -14.06 -7.99 -8.39
CA MET A 63 -15.26 -8.47 -7.72
C MET A 63 -16.19 -9.11 -8.75
N ILE A 64 -17.03 -10.04 -8.30
CA ILE A 64 -17.99 -10.73 -9.15
C ILE A 64 -19.38 -10.28 -8.73
N VAL A 65 -20.14 -9.75 -9.69
CA VAL A 65 -21.57 -9.47 -9.52
C VAL A 65 -22.34 -10.62 -10.11
N SER A 66 -23.16 -11.28 -9.29
CA SER A 66 -23.96 -12.46 -9.67
C SER A 66 -25.42 -12.22 -9.35
N CYS A 67 -26.29 -12.36 -10.35
CA CYS A 67 -27.73 -12.23 -10.20
C CYS A 67 -28.43 -13.52 -10.61
N THR A 68 -29.49 -13.84 -9.87
CA THR A 68 -30.36 -15.00 -10.07
C THR A 68 -31.78 -14.50 -10.23
N TRP A 69 -32.45 -14.95 -11.29
CA TRP A 69 -33.86 -14.74 -11.55
C TRP A 69 -34.62 -15.98 -11.14
N ASP A 70 -35.74 -15.82 -10.45
CA ASP A 70 -36.67 -16.92 -10.26
C ASP A 70 -37.13 -17.46 -11.63
N ILE A 71 -37.46 -18.75 -11.67
CA ILE A 71 -37.85 -19.41 -12.92
C ILE A 71 -39.13 -18.79 -13.51
N LEU A 72 -40.01 -18.25 -12.66
CA LEU A 72 -41.24 -17.56 -13.05
C LEU A 72 -41.04 -16.05 -13.26
N SER A 73 -39.85 -15.51 -12.97
CA SER A 73 -39.60 -14.08 -13.12
C SER A 73 -39.67 -13.64 -14.57
N LEU A 74 -40.52 -12.63 -14.81
CA LEU A 74 -40.64 -11.92 -16.09
C LEU A 74 -39.59 -10.82 -16.25
N ASN A 75 -38.79 -10.53 -15.22
CA ASN A 75 -37.71 -9.57 -15.31
C ASN A 75 -36.66 -10.08 -16.30
N THR A 76 -36.22 -9.20 -17.19
CA THR A 76 -35.26 -9.53 -18.25
C THR A 76 -33.92 -8.82 -18.03
N GLY A 77 -33.91 -7.77 -17.22
CA GLY A 77 -32.71 -7.02 -16.86
C GLY A 77 -32.62 -6.79 -15.36
N VAL A 78 -31.41 -6.45 -14.91
CA VAL A 78 -31.13 -5.95 -13.58
C VAL A 78 -30.01 -4.94 -13.64
N LEU A 79 -30.18 -3.82 -12.93
CA LEU A 79 -29.13 -2.84 -12.69
C LEU A 79 -28.66 -2.98 -11.23
N VAL A 80 -27.41 -3.40 -11.05
CA VAL A 80 -26.74 -3.49 -9.75
C VAL A 80 -25.84 -2.28 -9.57
N CYS A 81 -25.90 -1.66 -8.40
CA CYS A 81 -25.07 -0.51 -8.05
C CYS A 81 -24.25 -0.82 -6.81
N VAL A 82 -22.92 -0.82 -6.95
CA VAL A 82 -21.98 -1.12 -5.86
C VAL A 82 -21.41 0.20 -5.33
N ASN A 83 -21.83 0.54 -4.12
CA ASN A 83 -21.49 1.77 -3.42
C ASN A 83 -20.29 1.56 -2.50
N LEU A 84 -19.31 2.45 -2.60
CA LEU A 84 -18.18 2.52 -1.69
C LEU A 84 -18.13 3.91 -1.03
N GLY A 85 -18.43 3.93 0.26
CA GLY A 85 -18.31 5.10 1.11
C GLY A 85 -16.85 5.47 1.39
N GLY A 86 -16.70 6.50 2.24
CA GLY A 86 -15.43 7.15 2.50
C GLY A 86 -15.19 8.33 1.57
N THR A 87 -14.43 9.31 2.06
CA THR A 87 -14.03 10.48 1.28
C THR A 87 -12.89 10.10 0.33
N SER A 88 -12.96 10.57 -0.91
CA SER A 88 -11.86 10.55 -1.87
C SER A 88 -11.04 11.85 -1.72
N PRO A 89 -9.70 11.81 -1.62
CA PRO A 89 -8.87 10.60 -1.62
C PRO A 89 -8.96 9.83 -0.29
N ARG A 90 -8.68 8.53 -0.35
CA ARG A 90 -8.71 7.61 0.79
C ARG A 90 -7.30 7.46 1.40
N TYR A 91 -7.22 6.82 2.57
CA TYR A 91 -5.96 6.63 3.29
C TYR A 91 -5.85 5.21 3.84
N LEU A 92 -4.78 4.52 3.48
CA LEU A 92 -4.32 3.35 4.22
C LEU A 92 -3.67 3.86 5.51
N THR A 93 -3.95 3.22 6.64
CA THR A 93 -3.44 3.67 7.94
C THR A 93 -2.66 2.60 8.67
N SER A 94 -1.73 3.06 9.51
CA SER A 94 -1.01 2.25 10.48
C SER A 94 -0.83 3.08 11.75
N GLY A 95 -1.70 2.85 12.74
CA GLY A 95 -1.85 3.76 13.88
C GLY A 95 -2.26 5.16 13.42
N ALA A 96 -1.48 6.17 13.81
CA ALA A 96 -1.68 7.56 13.38
C ALA A 96 -1.10 7.87 11.98
N ASN A 97 -0.28 6.98 11.42
CA ASN A 97 0.35 7.21 10.13
C ASN A 97 -0.64 6.93 8.99
N GLN A 98 -0.57 7.73 7.93
CA GLN A 98 -1.46 7.63 6.78
C GLN A 98 -0.67 7.62 5.48
N MET A 99 -1.17 6.86 4.51
CA MET A 99 -0.68 6.81 3.13
C MET A 99 -1.88 6.97 2.19
N GLN A 100 -1.89 8.05 1.43
CA GLN A 100 -2.97 8.40 0.53
C GLN A 100 -3.04 7.43 -0.65
N TYR A 101 -4.24 6.96 -0.94
CA TYR A 101 -4.55 6.12 -2.08
C TYR A 101 -5.98 6.35 -2.54
N ASP A 102 -6.38 5.72 -3.64
CA ASP A 102 -7.80 5.57 -3.93
C ASP A 102 -8.08 4.32 -4.76
N LEU A 103 -9.37 4.00 -4.89
CA LEU A 103 -9.93 2.94 -5.74
C LEU A 103 -10.78 3.59 -6.83
N TYR A 104 -10.61 3.12 -8.06
CA TYR A 104 -11.14 3.70 -9.27
C TYR A 104 -11.89 2.65 -10.08
N GLN A 105 -12.83 3.15 -10.88
CA GLN A 105 -13.66 2.36 -11.78
C GLN A 105 -12.99 2.14 -13.14
N ASP A 106 -11.99 2.96 -13.47
CA ASP A 106 -11.28 2.97 -14.75
C ASP A 106 -9.76 2.81 -14.59
N SER A 107 -9.11 2.26 -15.61
CA SER A 107 -7.66 2.10 -15.65
C SER A 107 -6.88 3.42 -15.78
N GLY A 108 -7.57 4.52 -16.09
CA GLY A 108 -7.00 5.87 -16.16
C GLY A 108 -6.95 6.58 -14.81
N TYR A 109 -7.51 5.98 -13.75
CA TYR A 109 -7.58 6.58 -12.40
C TYR A 109 -8.27 7.95 -12.40
N SER A 110 -9.33 8.10 -13.21
CA SER A 110 -10.04 9.36 -13.41
C SER A 110 -11.40 9.40 -12.71
N GLN A 111 -12.00 8.23 -12.45
CA GLN A 111 -13.30 8.06 -11.82
C GLN A 111 -13.14 7.29 -10.50
N PRO A 112 -13.05 7.99 -9.35
CA PRO A 112 -13.04 7.34 -8.05
C PRO A 112 -14.31 6.49 -7.86
N TRP A 113 -14.15 5.32 -7.26
CA TRP A 113 -15.28 4.51 -6.84
C TRP A 113 -15.94 5.15 -5.62
N GLY A 114 -17.18 5.59 -5.78
CA GLY A 114 -17.93 6.32 -4.77
C GLY A 114 -19.25 5.65 -4.37
N ALA A 115 -20.09 6.45 -3.73
CA ALA A 115 -21.42 6.08 -3.27
C ALA A 115 -22.41 7.22 -3.50
N VAL A 116 -23.64 6.87 -3.90
CA VAL A 116 -24.72 7.84 -4.13
C VAL A 116 -25.07 8.63 -2.87
N SER A 117 -24.93 8.02 -1.69
CA SER A 117 -25.17 8.65 -0.38
C SER A 117 -24.22 9.80 -0.08
N THR A 118 -23.06 9.84 -0.75
CA THR A 118 -22.06 10.91 -0.64
C THR A 118 -22.03 11.84 -1.86
N GLY A 119 -23.00 11.72 -2.77
CA GLY A 119 -23.03 12.50 -4.02
C GLY A 119 -21.94 12.12 -5.02
N THR A 120 -21.32 10.94 -4.87
CA THR A 120 -20.28 10.42 -5.78
C THR A 120 -20.82 9.25 -6.60
N THR A 121 -20.06 8.80 -7.59
CA THR A 121 -20.50 7.79 -8.57
C THR A 121 -20.23 6.37 -8.06
N PRO A 122 -21.24 5.52 -7.84
CA PRO A 122 -21.02 4.10 -7.60
C PRO A 122 -20.65 3.38 -8.89
N ILE A 123 -20.17 2.15 -8.77
CA ILE A 123 -20.04 1.26 -9.92
C ILE A 123 -21.41 0.73 -10.29
N SER A 124 -21.80 0.86 -11.55
CA SER A 124 -23.07 0.34 -12.09
C SER A 124 -22.82 -0.83 -13.05
N VAL A 125 -23.59 -1.90 -12.87
CA VAL A 125 -23.48 -3.13 -13.66
C VAL A 125 -24.87 -3.56 -14.10
N SER A 126 -25.04 -3.71 -15.41
CA SER A 126 -26.28 -4.25 -15.99
C SER A 126 -26.08 -5.71 -16.38
N LEU A 127 -26.96 -6.59 -15.91
CA LEU A 127 -27.01 -7.98 -16.33
C LEU A 127 -28.38 -8.27 -16.96
N THR A 128 -28.40 -9.17 -17.93
CA THR A 128 -29.64 -9.65 -18.56
C THR A 128 -29.88 -11.12 -18.22
N LYS A 129 -31.15 -11.48 -18.06
CA LYS A 129 -31.54 -12.88 -17.84
C LYS A 129 -31.11 -13.69 -19.07
N PRO A 130 -30.31 -14.76 -18.91
CA PRO A 130 -29.89 -15.56 -20.05
C PRO A 130 -31.08 -16.32 -20.66
N LEU A 131 -31.00 -16.60 -21.97
CA LEU A 131 -32.04 -17.37 -22.67
C LEU A 131 -32.14 -18.82 -22.14
N LEU A 132 -31.01 -19.36 -21.69
CA LEU A 132 -30.90 -20.67 -21.06
C LEU A 132 -30.31 -20.49 -19.66
N GLY A 133 -31.07 -20.89 -18.64
CA GLY A 133 -30.68 -20.76 -17.23
C GLY A 133 -31.34 -19.57 -16.52
N THR A 134 -31.03 -19.45 -15.22
CA THR A 134 -31.64 -18.48 -14.31
C THR A 134 -30.61 -17.56 -13.67
N SER A 135 -29.35 -17.60 -14.08
CA SER A 135 -28.26 -16.86 -13.43
C SER A 135 -27.30 -16.25 -14.44
N ALA A 136 -26.83 -15.04 -14.15
CA ALA A 136 -25.79 -14.36 -14.91
C ALA A 136 -24.79 -13.73 -13.94
N SER A 137 -23.52 -13.73 -14.35
CA SER A 137 -22.43 -13.16 -13.57
C SER A 137 -21.49 -12.38 -14.47
N THR A 138 -20.87 -11.34 -13.92
CA THR A 138 -19.81 -10.59 -14.60
C THR A 138 -18.70 -10.20 -13.63
N ASN A 139 -17.49 -10.14 -14.17
CA ASN A 139 -16.32 -9.68 -13.44
C ASN A 139 -16.22 -8.16 -13.56
N VAL A 140 -16.00 -7.51 -12.44
CA VAL A 140 -15.78 -6.07 -12.36
C VAL A 140 -14.39 -5.84 -11.81
N THR A 141 -13.52 -5.24 -12.62
CA THR A 141 -12.17 -4.87 -12.21
C THR A 141 -12.18 -3.52 -11.51
N ILE A 142 -11.60 -3.49 -10.32
CA ILE A 142 -11.31 -2.29 -9.53
C ILE A 142 -9.83 -1.95 -9.70
N TYR A 143 -9.54 -0.67 -9.89
CA TYR A 143 -8.18 -0.16 -10.09
C TYR A 143 -7.77 0.65 -8.85
N GLY A 144 -6.75 0.19 -8.11
CA GLY A 144 -6.21 0.90 -6.97
C GLY A 144 -4.97 1.70 -7.35
N ARG A 145 -4.82 2.91 -6.77
CA ARG A 145 -3.60 3.72 -6.92
C ARG A 145 -3.21 4.40 -5.61
N ILE A 146 -2.00 4.13 -5.13
CA ILE A 146 -1.33 4.96 -4.11
C ILE A 146 -0.78 6.21 -4.80
N ALA A 147 -1.03 7.38 -4.21
CA ALA A 147 -0.58 8.64 -4.77
C ALA A 147 0.96 8.73 -4.79
N ALA A 148 1.52 9.33 -5.84
CA ALA A 148 2.94 9.63 -5.93
C ALA A 148 3.37 10.69 -4.89
N ASN A 149 4.68 10.88 -4.73
CA ASN A 149 5.25 11.96 -3.90
C ASN A 149 4.81 11.97 -2.43
N GLN A 150 4.80 10.81 -1.78
CA GLN A 150 4.51 10.69 -0.34
C GLN A 150 5.75 10.25 0.48
N PRO A 151 6.90 10.94 0.38
CA PRO A 151 8.16 10.46 0.94
C PRO A 151 8.16 10.30 2.46
N THR A 152 7.30 11.05 3.16
CA THR A 152 7.23 11.07 4.62
C THR A 152 6.42 9.92 5.22
N VAL A 153 5.82 9.04 4.41
CA VAL A 153 5.16 7.83 4.91
C VAL A 153 6.21 6.95 5.58
N PRO A 154 6.10 6.69 6.90
CA PRO A 154 7.14 6.01 7.64
C PRO A 154 6.95 4.50 7.68
N THR A 155 7.98 3.81 8.15
CA THR A 155 7.86 2.50 8.81
C THR A 155 7.76 2.71 10.33
N VAL A 156 7.51 1.63 11.06
CA VAL A 156 7.49 1.62 12.52
C VAL A 156 8.50 0.59 13.01
N ASN A 157 9.29 0.95 14.03
CA ASN A 157 10.27 0.08 14.69
C ASN A 157 11.35 -0.50 13.75
N ASN A 158 11.83 0.28 12.77
CA ASN A 158 12.85 -0.14 11.80
C ASN A 158 12.46 -1.37 10.96
N ALA A 159 11.16 -1.62 10.78
CA ALA A 159 10.64 -2.83 10.15
C ALA A 159 9.58 -2.50 9.09
N SER A 160 9.47 -3.39 8.09
CA SER A 160 8.41 -3.28 7.08
C SER A 160 7.03 -3.23 7.76
N THR A 161 6.24 -2.23 7.41
CA THR A 161 5.01 -1.87 8.13
C THR A 161 3.79 -2.00 7.23
N VAL A 162 2.79 -2.72 7.70
CA VAL A 162 1.52 -2.87 6.98
C VAL A 162 0.63 -1.65 7.23
N TYR A 163 0.10 -1.11 6.14
CA TYR A 163 -0.92 -0.07 6.10
C TYR A 163 -2.19 -0.67 5.51
N ALA A 164 -3.33 -0.39 6.13
CA ALA A 164 -4.60 -0.96 5.72
C ALA A 164 -5.76 0.03 5.83
N GLN A 165 -6.80 -0.17 5.03
CA GLN A 165 -8.12 0.43 5.24
C GLN A 165 -9.17 -0.65 5.03
N SER A 166 -10.03 -0.83 6.04
CA SER A 166 -11.15 -1.77 5.99
C SER A 166 -12.45 -1.04 5.69
N PHE A 167 -13.28 -1.64 4.84
CA PHE A 167 -14.63 -1.19 4.52
C PHE A 167 -15.61 -2.26 4.99
N SER A 168 -16.65 -1.85 5.70
CA SER A 168 -17.69 -2.76 6.18
C SER A 168 -19.05 -2.07 6.33
N GLY A 169 -20.11 -2.87 6.44
CA GLY A 169 -21.47 -2.37 6.61
C GLY A 169 -21.86 -1.42 5.46
N ASN A 170 -22.45 -0.27 5.80
CA ASN A 170 -22.94 0.69 4.80
C ASN A 170 -21.81 1.42 4.04
N GLN A 171 -20.55 1.25 4.43
CA GLN A 171 -19.41 1.77 3.66
C GLN A 171 -19.14 0.96 2.41
N ALA A 172 -19.52 -0.32 2.36
CA ALA A 172 -19.38 -1.16 1.18
C ALA A 172 -20.70 -1.90 1.00
N ALA A 173 -21.60 -1.29 0.25
CA ALA A 173 -22.98 -1.73 0.09
C ALA A 173 -23.33 -1.87 -1.37
N TYR A 174 -24.27 -2.75 -1.69
CA TYR A 174 -24.83 -2.86 -3.03
C TYR A 174 -26.35 -2.83 -3.00
N SER A 175 -26.91 -2.31 -4.08
CA SER A 175 -28.33 -2.28 -4.35
C SER A 175 -28.58 -2.89 -5.73
N TYR A 176 -29.82 -3.34 -5.97
CA TYR A 176 -30.20 -3.82 -7.29
C TYR A 176 -31.66 -3.50 -7.60
N SER A 177 -31.96 -3.32 -8.88
CA SER A 177 -33.32 -3.12 -9.40
C SER A 177 -33.51 -3.99 -10.63
N PHE A 178 -34.40 -4.98 -10.52
CA PHE A 178 -34.83 -5.80 -11.64
C PHE A 178 -35.85 -5.04 -12.50
N SER A 179 -35.83 -5.26 -13.82
CA SER A 179 -36.73 -4.61 -14.76
C SER A 179 -37.24 -5.57 -15.84
N LEU A 180 -38.45 -5.27 -16.34
CA LEU A 180 -39.06 -5.93 -17.49
C LEU A 180 -38.42 -5.46 -18.80
N LEU A 181 -38.69 -6.19 -19.88
CA LEU A 181 -38.22 -5.83 -21.22
C LEU A 181 -38.80 -4.46 -21.63
N GLY A 182 -37.95 -3.55 -22.09
CA GLY A 182 -38.36 -2.22 -22.53
C GLY A 182 -38.61 -1.21 -21.40
N VAL A 183 -38.43 -1.59 -20.13
CA VAL A 183 -38.54 -0.70 -18.97
C VAL A 183 -37.14 -0.29 -18.51
N LEU A 184 -36.92 1.02 -18.35
CA LEU A 184 -35.67 1.55 -17.80
C LEU A 184 -35.52 1.13 -16.32
N PRO A 185 -34.36 0.60 -15.90
CA PRO A 185 -34.15 0.23 -14.51
C PRO A 185 -34.08 1.47 -13.61
N THR A 186 -34.46 1.30 -12.34
CA THR A 186 -34.37 2.39 -11.35
C THR A 186 -32.91 2.83 -11.20
N PRO A 187 -32.59 4.13 -11.36
CA PRO A 187 -31.21 4.61 -11.28
C PRO A 187 -30.63 4.40 -9.87
N CYS A 188 -29.30 4.26 -9.78
CA CYS A 188 -28.61 3.96 -8.51
C CYS A 188 -28.98 4.90 -7.35
N ALA A 189 -29.22 6.18 -7.64
CA ALA A 189 -29.56 7.20 -6.63
C ALA A 189 -30.93 6.98 -5.96
N SER A 190 -31.80 6.16 -6.57
CA SER A 190 -33.16 5.88 -6.08
C SER A 190 -33.34 4.43 -5.60
N GLN A 191 -32.26 3.63 -5.58
CA GLN A 191 -32.31 2.26 -5.08
C GLN A 191 -32.06 2.22 -3.57
N SER A 192 -32.75 1.33 -2.85
CA SER A 192 -32.44 1.01 -1.47
C SER A 192 -31.32 -0.03 -1.37
N THR A 193 -30.50 0.04 -0.33
CA THR A 193 -29.47 -0.98 -0.05
C THR A 193 -30.10 -2.36 0.06
N ALA A 194 -29.55 -3.32 -0.70
CA ALA A 194 -30.01 -4.71 -0.71
C ALA A 194 -29.05 -5.64 0.06
N GLY A 195 -27.76 -5.29 0.12
CA GLY A 195 -26.78 -6.04 0.89
C GLY A 195 -25.49 -5.25 1.13
N THR A 196 -24.61 -5.82 1.93
CA THR A 196 -23.29 -5.26 2.26
C THR A 196 -22.19 -6.28 1.99
N MET A 197 -20.97 -5.78 1.85
CA MET A 197 -19.76 -6.58 1.74
C MET A 197 -18.67 -5.99 2.62
N SER A 198 -17.66 -6.79 2.94
CA SER A 198 -16.53 -6.36 3.76
C SER A 198 -15.23 -6.73 3.07
N PHE A 199 -14.30 -5.78 3.01
CA PHE A 199 -12.97 -6.01 2.45
C PHE A 199 -11.93 -5.04 3.00
N THR A 200 -10.66 -5.34 2.75
CA THR A 200 -9.54 -4.53 3.21
C THR A 200 -8.59 -4.24 2.05
N ALA A 201 -8.25 -2.97 1.85
CA ALA A 201 -7.15 -2.55 1.00
C ALA A 201 -5.84 -2.55 1.81
N THR A 202 -4.75 -3.04 1.23
CA THR A 202 -3.47 -3.19 1.96
C THR A 202 -2.26 -2.76 1.15
N ALA A 203 -1.24 -2.27 1.84
CA ALA A 203 0.11 -2.05 1.31
C ALA A 203 1.14 -2.30 2.41
N THR A 204 2.34 -2.77 2.06
CA THR A 204 3.45 -2.95 3.00
C THR A 204 4.55 -1.95 2.67
N VAL A 205 4.73 -0.95 3.51
CA VAL A 205 5.83 0.01 3.39
C VAL A 205 7.12 -0.68 3.82
N ILE A 206 8.10 -0.75 2.92
CA ILE A 206 9.38 -1.42 3.18
C ILE A 206 10.45 -0.45 3.69
N ASN A 207 11.32 -0.97 4.55
CA ASN A 207 12.56 -0.30 4.92
C ASN A 207 13.51 -0.31 3.70
N ASN A 208 13.86 0.87 3.20
CA ASN A 208 14.66 1.03 2.00
C ASN A 208 15.51 2.31 2.08
N CYS A 209 16.64 2.32 1.40
CA CYS A 209 17.50 3.49 1.23
C CYS A 209 18.08 3.53 -0.17
N ILE A 210 18.10 4.72 -0.76
CA ILE A 210 18.82 5.02 -2.00
C ILE A 210 19.99 5.91 -1.63
N ILE A 211 21.21 5.48 -1.97
CA ILE A 211 22.42 6.27 -1.76
C ILE A 211 23.08 6.64 -3.08
N SER A 212 23.69 7.81 -3.11
CA SER A 212 24.57 8.27 -4.19
C SER A 212 25.75 9.02 -3.60
N ALA A 213 26.90 9.02 -4.26
CA ALA A 213 28.11 9.65 -3.74
C ALA A 213 28.77 10.57 -4.77
N THR A 214 29.34 11.66 -4.28
CA THR A 214 30.30 12.48 -5.01
C THR A 214 31.71 12.17 -4.48
N GLY A 215 32.64 11.99 -5.41
CA GLY A 215 34.03 11.65 -5.08
C GLY A 215 34.74 12.77 -4.33
N VAL A 216 35.84 12.42 -3.67
CA VAL A 216 36.76 13.36 -3.02
C VAL A 216 37.93 13.61 -3.95
N ALA A 217 38.08 14.85 -4.44
CA ALA A 217 39.17 15.23 -5.33
C ALA A 217 40.16 16.14 -4.60
N PHE A 218 41.36 15.63 -4.30
CA PHE A 218 42.43 16.41 -3.72
C PHE A 218 43.06 17.36 -4.75
N PRO A 219 43.50 18.56 -4.35
CA PRO A 219 44.20 19.46 -5.25
C PRO A 219 45.52 18.85 -5.73
N ALA A 220 45.95 19.20 -6.93
CA ALA A 220 47.26 18.81 -7.44
C ALA A 220 48.37 19.42 -6.57
N SER A 221 49.40 18.63 -6.25
CA SER A 221 50.59 19.09 -5.53
C SER A 221 51.86 18.50 -6.11
N GLY A 222 52.91 19.31 -6.20
CA GLY A 222 54.25 18.85 -6.59
C GLY A 222 55.00 18.13 -5.47
N VAL A 223 54.67 18.42 -4.20
CA VAL A 223 55.28 17.80 -3.02
C VAL A 223 54.24 17.58 -1.92
N LEU A 224 54.33 16.47 -1.19
CA LEU A 224 53.41 16.14 -0.09
C LEU A 224 54.03 16.50 1.29
N ALA A 225 54.61 17.69 1.41
CA ALA A 225 55.25 18.17 2.64
C ALA A 225 54.25 18.70 3.70
N SER A 226 53.03 19.01 3.28
CA SER A 226 51.92 19.43 4.13
C SER A 226 50.68 18.62 3.79
N ALA A 227 49.70 18.61 4.71
CA ALA A 227 48.47 17.88 4.47
C ALA A 227 47.62 18.56 3.38
N LEU A 228 47.04 17.75 2.50
CA LEU A 228 46.02 18.19 1.56
C LEU A 228 44.65 17.73 2.07
N THR A 229 43.65 18.58 1.91
CA THR A 229 42.28 18.28 2.32
C THR A 229 41.33 18.50 1.15
N ALA A 230 40.25 17.73 1.14
CA ALA A 230 39.18 17.86 0.18
C ALA A 230 37.90 17.35 0.81
N SER A 231 36.75 17.69 0.22
CA SER A 231 35.46 17.16 0.62
C SER A 231 34.77 16.45 -0.52
N GLY A 232 33.88 15.53 -0.15
CA GLY A 232 32.90 14.90 -1.01
C GLY A 232 31.60 14.78 -0.22
N SER A 233 30.62 14.05 -0.76
CA SER A 233 29.36 13.82 -0.07
C SER A 233 28.72 12.50 -0.45
N ILE A 234 27.98 11.93 0.48
CA ILE A 234 27.01 10.88 0.23
C ILE A 234 25.62 11.48 0.43
N SER A 235 24.77 11.39 -0.58
CA SER A 235 23.35 11.66 -0.43
C SER A 235 22.66 10.34 -0.09
N ALA A 236 22.03 10.29 1.08
CA ALA A 236 21.22 9.14 1.51
C ALA A 236 19.75 9.55 1.59
N ARG A 237 18.88 8.80 0.92
CA ARG A 237 17.43 8.95 1.01
C ARG A 237 16.85 7.65 1.54
N CYS A 238 16.50 7.65 2.81
CA CYS A 238 15.97 6.48 3.51
C CYS A 238 14.50 6.67 3.86
N THR A 239 13.76 5.56 3.93
CA THR A 239 12.36 5.54 4.37
C THR A 239 12.22 6.26 5.72
N ASN A 240 11.16 7.05 5.86
CA ASN A 240 10.99 7.92 7.03
C ASN A 240 10.89 7.08 8.32
N GLY A 241 11.66 7.45 9.35
CA GLY A 241 11.66 6.76 10.64
C GLY A 241 12.60 5.55 10.73
N ASP A 242 13.17 5.07 9.62
CA ASP A 242 14.16 3.98 9.64
C ASP A 242 15.56 4.51 9.99
N ALA A 243 16.19 3.91 10.99
CA ALA A 243 17.60 4.09 11.27
C ALA A 243 18.46 3.48 10.15
N PHE A 244 19.60 4.10 9.87
CA PHE A 244 20.57 3.57 8.92
C PHE A 244 22.01 3.84 9.39
N GLN A 245 22.92 3.01 8.89
CA GLN A 245 24.36 3.19 9.04
C GLN A 245 25.05 3.06 7.68
N ILE A 246 26.10 3.86 7.45
CA ILE A 246 26.90 3.83 6.23
C ILE A 246 28.35 3.56 6.59
N ALA A 247 28.85 2.41 6.15
CA ALA A 247 30.24 2.00 6.26
C ALA A 247 31.00 2.31 4.97
N LEU A 248 32.27 2.70 5.10
CA LEU A 248 33.19 2.84 3.96
C LEU A 248 34.28 1.76 4.04
N ASN A 249 34.50 1.00 2.98
CA ASN A 249 35.55 -0.02 2.95
C ASN A 249 36.97 0.60 2.84
N GLY A 250 38.00 -0.25 2.86
CA GLY A 250 39.40 0.17 2.75
C GLY A 250 39.89 0.52 1.33
N GLY A 251 39.00 0.55 0.33
CA GLY A 251 39.40 0.72 -1.06
C GLY A 251 40.35 -0.38 -1.55
N ALA A 252 41.27 -0.01 -2.43
CA ALA A 252 42.26 -0.92 -3.00
C ALA A 252 43.23 -1.49 -1.96
N SER A 253 43.46 -0.81 -0.82
CA SER A 253 44.37 -1.32 0.22
C SER A 253 43.72 -2.41 1.09
N GLY A 254 42.39 -2.51 1.09
CA GLY A 254 41.65 -3.41 1.99
C GLY A 254 41.73 -3.03 3.47
N ASN A 255 42.37 -1.90 3.83
CA ASN A 255 42.54 -1.47 5.21
C ASN A 255 41.87 -0.11 5.44
N VAL A 256 40.75 -0.09 6.17
CA VAL A 256 39.98 1.13 6.49
C VAL A 256 40.76 2.16 7.31
N THR A 257 41.78 1.74 8.05
CA THR A 257 42.64 2.63 8.85
C THR A 257 43.85 3.17 8.07
N ALA A 258 44.20 2.52 6.95
CA ALA A 258 45.37 2.86 6.13
C ALA A 258 45.02 2.74 4.63
N ARG A 259 44.20 3.68 4.14
CA ARG A 259 43.82 3.73 2.73
C ARG A 259 44.93 4.32 1.87
N THR A 260 45.03 3.84 0.64
CA THR A 260 46.04 4.31 -0.31
C THR A 260 45.45 4.46 -1.70
N MET A 261 45.59 5.64 -2.30
CA MET A 261 45.36 5.83 -3.72
C MET A 261 46.52 5.25 -4.51
N GLN A 262 46.23 4.60 -5.63
CA GLN A 262 47.20 3.89 -6.46
C GLN A 262 47.35 4.58 -7.82
N ARG A 263 48.55 4.51 -8.40
CA ARG A 263 48.84 5.01 -9.75
C ARG A 263 49.12 3.85 -10.69
N THR A 264 48.62 3.93 -11.92
CA THR A 264 48.97 3.00 -12.99
C THR A 264 50.49 3.00 -13.21
N GLY A 265 51.12 1.83 -13.14
CA GLY A 265 52.59 1.71 -13.19
C GLY A 265 53.30 1.87 -11.83
N GLY A 266 52.55 1.86 -10.73
CA GLY A 266 53.08 1.70 -9.38
C GLY A 266 53.24 3.00 -8.58
N GLY A 267 53.34 2.84 -7.26
CA GLY A 267 53.36 3.92 -6.28
C GLY A 267 52.00 4.12 -5.62
N SER A 268 52.03 4.62 -4.39
CA SER A 268 50.84 4.84 -3.57
C SER A 268 50.89 6.17 -2.84
N VAL A 269 49.74 6.81 -2.66
CA VAL A 269 49.54 7.98 -1.80
C VAL A 269 48.60 7.59 -0.66
N SER A 270 49.09 7.66 0.58
CA SER A 270 48.26 7.39 1.76
C SER A 270 47.24 8.50 1.94
N TYR A 271 46.02 8.15 2.32
CA TYR A 271 44.96 9.10 2.65
C TYR A 271 43.99 8.50 3.66
N GLN A 272 43.13 9.35 4.22
CA GLN A 272 42.07 8.91 5.11
C GLN A 272 40.80 9.75 4.90
N LEU A 273 39.64 9.12 5.13
CA LEU A 273 38.32 9.73 5.08
C LEU A 273 37.76 9.84 6.50
N TYR A 274 37.09 10.95 6.80
CA TYR A 274 36.61 11.32 8.12
C TYR A 274 35.17 11.81 8.05
N ARG A 275 34.45 11.67 9.17
CA ARG A 275 33.08 12.17 9.33
C ARG A 275 33.02 13.64 9.76
N ASP A 276 34.13 14.18 10.27
CA ASP A 276 34.22 15.52 10.84
C ASP A 276 35.32 16.35 10.18
N SER A 277 35.12 17.66 10.15
CA SER A 277 36.08 18.62 9.58
C SER A 277 37.36 18.78 10.41
N ALA A 278 37.38 18.30 11.66
CA ALA A 278 38.58 18.28 12.50
C ALA A 278 39.45 17.03 12.26
N PHE A 279 39.02 16.11 11.39
CA PHE A 279 39.73 14.88 11.04
C PHE A 279 40.03 13.99 12.26
N THR A 280 39.09 13.90 13.19
CA THR A 280 39.23 13.14 14.44
C THR A 280 38.49 11.81 14.44
N GLN A 281 37.53 11.62 13.53
CA GLN A 281 36.69 10.44 13.42
C GLN A 281 36.88 9.77 12.06
N PRO A 282 37.85 8.84 11.93
CA PRO A 282 38.03 8.07 10.72
C PRO A 282 36.74 7.35 10.34
N TRP A 283 36.32 7.47 9.09
CA TRP A 283 35.12 6.83 8.57
C TRP A 283 35.48 5.48 7.97
N GLY A 284 34.97 4.41 8.55
CA GLY A 284 35.23 3.04 8.12
C GLY A 284 34.03 2.13 8.36
N ASP A 285 34.33 0.89 8.72
CA ASP A 285 33.37 -0.20 8.98
C ASP A 285 33.20 -0.52 10.47
N GLY A 286 33.63 0.40 11.35
CA GLY A 286 33.55 0.21 12.80
C GLY A 286 34.73 -0.58 13.38
N THR A 287 35.62 -1.13 12.55
CA THR A 287 36.84 -1.80 13.01
C THR A 287 38.01 -0.82 13.15
N GLY A 288 39.05 -1.20 13.88
CA GLY A 288 40.30 -0.43 13.96
C GLY A 288 40.14 1.00 14.51
N GLY A 289 39.12 1.26 15.32
CA GLY A 289 38.81 2.59 15.85
C GLY A 289 38.10 3.53 14.85
N THR A 290 37.67 3.01 13.69
CA THR A 290 36.85 3.78 12.75
C THR A 290 35.39 3.85 13.21
N THR A 291 34.63 4.77 12.62
CA THR A 291 33.19 4.95 12.87
C THR A 291 32.41 4.88 11.56
N MET A 292 31.16 4.44 11.61
CA MET A 292 30.21 4.51 10.50
C MET A 292 29.38 5.77 10.60
N ALA A 293 28.93 6.37 9.50
CA ALA A 293 27.92 7.45 9.58
C ALA A 293 26.57 6.84 9.96
N THR A 294 25.85 7.45 10.89
CA THR A 294 24.55 6.97 11.37
C THR A 294 23.51 8.05 11.17
N GLY A 295 22.28 7.67 10.86
CA GLY A 295 21.17 8.62 10.73
C GLY A 295 19.81 7.95 10.84
N THR A 296 18.77 8.75 10.77
CA THR A 296 17.39 8.31 10.63
C THR A 296 16.83 8.93 9.36
N GLY A 297 16.20 8.09 8.53
CA GLY A 297 15.58 8.51 7.30
C GLY A 297 14.47 9.52 7.56
N SER A 298 14.41 10.55 6.73
CA SER A 298 13.34 11.55 6.73
C SER A 298 12.37 11.39 5.56
N GLY A 299 12.60 10.40 4.69
CA GLY A 299 11.96 10.29 3.38
C GLY A 299 12.59 11.16 2.28
N PHE A 300 13.44 12.12 2.65
CA PHE A 300 14.13 13.03 1.74
C PHE A 300 15.63 12.73 1.65
N ALA A 301 16.29 13.31 0.66
CA ALA A 301 17.72 13.21 0.50
C ALA A 301 18.44 13.99 1.62
N GLN A 302 19.29 13.31 2.37
CA GLN A 302 20.14 13.85 3.43
C GLN A 302 21.59 13.82 2.96
N ALA A 303 22.24 14.99 2.96
CA ALA A 303 23.65 15.10 2.58
C ALA A 303 24.56 14.78 3.78
N ILE A 304 25.48 13.84 3.59
CA ILE A 304 26.47 13.40 4.57
C ILE A 304 27.84 13.75 3.99
N THR A 305 28.50 14.75 4.57
CA THR A 305 29.80 15.23 4.08
C THR A 305 30.90 14.21 4.38
N ILE A 306 31.72 13.93 3.37
CA ILE A 306 32.97 13.18 3.53
C ILE A 306 34.11 14.20 3.63
N TYR A 307 34.95 14.08 4.65
CA TYR A 307 36.18 14.89 4.77
C TYR A 307 37.39 14.02 4.46
N GLY A 308 38.06 14.28 3.35
CA GLY A 308 39.28 13.58 2.96
C GLY A 308 40.54 14.33 3.40
N ARG A 309 41.56 13.58 3.79
CA ARG A 309 42.89 14.12 4.11
C ARG A 309 44.00 13.22 3.57
N VAL A 310 44.92 13.82 2.82
CA VAL A 310 46.24 13.24 2.51
C VAL A 310 47.22 13.83 3.52
N PRO A 311 47.81 13.04 4.44
CA PRO A 311 48.83 13.54 5.35
C PRO A 311 50.13 13.87 4.61
N ALA A 312 51.00 14.65 5.27
CA ALA A 312 52.38 14.81 4.81
C ALA A 312 53.09 13.45 4.78
N GLN A 313 53.78 13.15 3.69
CA GLN A 313 54.45 11.88 3.46
C GLN A 313 55.54 12.04 2.39
N THR A 314 56.38 11.01 2.21
CA THR A 314 57.36 11.01 1.11
C THR A 314 56.63 11.15 -0.22
N THR A 315 56.98 12.18 -0.99
CA THR A 315 56.39 12.44 -2.30
C THR A 315 56.68 11.27 -3.26
N PRO A 316 55.67 10.55 -3.74
CA PRO A 316 55.88 9.47 -4.70
C PRO A 316 56.13 10.03 -6.10
N ALA A 317 56.35 9.14 -7.08
CA ALA A 317 56.53 9.56 -8.48
C ALA A 317 55.31 10.36 -8.99
N SER A 318 55.53 11.30 -9.90
CA SER A 318 54.46 12.11 -10.47
C SER A 318 53.45 11.26 -11.25
N GLY A 319 52.18 11.68 -11.18
CA GLY A 319 51.08 11.09 -11.93
C GLY A 319 49.77 11.09 -11.14
N ASN A 320 48.73 10.51 -11.74
CA ASN A 320 47.39 10.48 -11.16
C ASN A 320 47.24 9.27 -10.24
N TYR A 321 46.88 9.53 -8.99
CA TYR A 321 46.57 8.51 -8.00
C TYR A 321 45.07 8.48 -7.76
N SER A 322 44.46 7.29 -7.79
CA SER A 322 43.03 7.11 -7.56
C SER A 322 42.76 5.89 -6.69
N ASP A 323 41.63 5.90 -5.99
CA ASP A 323 41.08 4.75 -5.27
C ASP A 323 39.56 4.67 -5.49
N THR A 324 38.97 3.49 -5.33
CA THR A 324 37.53 3.28 -5.40
C THR A 324 37.02 2.78 -4.05
N ILE A 325 36.23 3.62 -3.38
CA ILE A 325 35.62 3.29 -2.09
C ILE A 325 34.21 2.78 -2.31
N THR A 326 33.89 1.65 -1.68
CA THR A 326 32.53 1.13 -1.59
C THR A 326 31.88 1.65 -0.32
N ALA A 327 30.73 2.30 -0.48
CA ALA A 327 29.85 2.68 0.61
C ALA A 327 28.76 1.61 0.79
N THR A 328 28.71 0.99 1.96
CA THR A 328 27.71 -0.02 2.31
C THR A 328 26.71 0.58 3.28
N ILE A 329 25.43 0.52 2.95
CA ILE A 329 24.34 0.94 3.83
C ILE A 329 23.68 -0.26 4.51
N SER A 330 23.37 -0.13 5.79
CA SER A 330 22.66 -1.12 6.60
C SER A 330 21.59 -0.46 7.47
N PHE A 331 20.63 -1.27 7.93
CA PHE A 331 19.47 -0.89 8.71
C PHE A 331 19.49 -1.55 10.09
#